data_AF-A0A965X954-F1
#
_entry.id   AF-A0A965X954-F1
#
_cell.length_a   1.000
_cell.length_b   1.000
_cell.length_c   1.000
_cell.angle_alpha   90.00
_cell.angle_beta   90.00
_cell.angle_gamma   90.00
#
_symmetry.space_group_name_H-M   'P 1'
#
loop_
_entity.id
_entity.type
_entity.pdbx_description
1 polymer ?
#
loop_
_entity_poly.entity_id
_entity_poly.type
_entity_poly.pdbx_seq_one_letter_code
_entity_poly.pdbx_strand_id
1 'polypeptide(L)'
;MIVFVCIFFLALFVLSLYLSKNALYAPAVIVSGLWSVCLLAFILMDHKLNDPNGAFLIGISIWVGTFCFFSLFAQSLKFNTPFRNAMPSKIARDIYFYFSLATLPFLVISVHEIISSGFIQNPFNTLRIENVKGTTAVFFVVFWMISYVLELYNLSAKNRGRVLLMFVLNLFYAVISLGKTNFLTLFAVTLIILLHKKLIKAKVAFLGAALLFLVFIFIQILRSNAGESLDLNSFIAMYFLSGVPAFETVTPHSNVYFGENTFRFFYAVRYELGLSSIKPVNPVLPFINVPILTNTYTVLYPYYKDFGFAGIAVFGSFAGYVYGWMFRKLQLKDYYFTTIYAILSVGLLVQFMNETIFTLFSQNLQYVIIALIPFVISKYHLFEKKTAGA
;
A
#
# COMPACT_ATOMS: atom_id res chain seq x y z
N MET A 1 -8.91 12.50 -25.81
CA MET A 1 -7.81 12.76 -24.87
C MET A 1 -7.41 11.50 -24.09
N ILE A 2 -8.34 10.80 -23.43
CA ILE A 2 -8.07 9.59 -22.64
C ILE A 2 -7.25 8.51 -23.38
N VAL A 3 -7.56 8.24 -24.66
CA VAL A 3 -6.81 7.27 -25.49
C VAL A 3 -5.34 7.67 -25.63
N PHE A 4 -5.04 8.94 -25.88
CA PHE A 4 -3.66 9.43 -25.99
C PHE A 4 -2.89 9.28 -24.67
N VAL A 5 -3.53 9.60 -23.54
CA VAL A 5 -2.94 9.42 -22.20
C VAL A 5 -2.67 7.93 -21.93
N CYS A 6 -3.61 7.05 -22.32
CA CYS A 6 -3.44 5.61 -22.20
C CYS A 6 -2.25 5.09 -23.03
N ILE A 7 -2.11 5.54 -24.29
CA ILE A 7 -0.96 5.18 -25.14
C ILE A 7 0.35 5.68 -24.53
N PHE A 8 0.37 6.91 -24.00
CA PHE A 8 1.52 7.45 -23.29
C PHE A 8 1.92 6.58 -22.08
N PHE A 9 0.95 6.13 -21.27
CA PHE A 9 1.23 5.26 -20.13
C PHE A 9 1.71 3.87 -20.54
N LEU A 10 1.16 3.29 -21.62
CA LEU A 10 1.65 2.03 -22.18
C LEU A 10 3.10 2.16 -22.69
N ALA A 11 3.43 3.27 -23.35
CA ALA A 11 4.80 3.54 -23.78
C ALA A 11 5.76 3.69 -22.59
N LEU A 12 5.35 4.43 -21.54
CA LEU A 12 6.12 4.54 -20.31
C LEU A 12 6.26 3.20 -19.58
N PHE A 13 5.25 2.34 -19.62
CA PHE A 13 5.30 1.01 -19.05
C PHE A 13 6.34 0.13 -19.75
N VAL A 14 6.34 0.10 -21.09
CA VAL A 14 7.33 -0.64 -21.87
C VAL A 14 8.75 -0.11 -21.62
N LEU A 15 8.92 1.22 -21.63
CA LEU A 15 10.20 1.86 -21.34
C LEU A 15 10.69 1.52 -19.92
N SER A 16 9.81 1.62 -18.93
CA SER A 16 10.12 1.31 -17.53
C SER A 16 10.50 -0.15 -17.34
N LEU A 17 9.81 -1.07 -18.01
CA LEU A 17 10.16 -2.50 -17.98
C LEU A 17 11.56 -2.73 -18.53
N TYR A 18 11.86 -2.15 -19.69
CA TYR A 18 13.17 -2.27 -20.32
C TYR A 18 14.29 -1.74 -19.41
N LEU A 19 14.15 -0.50 -18.92
CA LEU A 19 15.17 0.15 -18.09
C LEU A 19 15.33 -0.51 -16.71
N SER A 20 14.26 -1.05 -16.14
CA SER A 20 14.29 -1.80 -14.88
C SER A 20 14.60 -3.29 -15.07
N LYS A 21 15.10 -3.72 -16.24
CA LYS A 21 15.53 -5.11 -16.54
C LYS A 21 14.41 -6.15 -16.35
N ASN A 22 13.21 -5.82 -16.83
CA ASN A 22 12.00 -6.65 -16.75
C ASN A 22 11.53 -6.97 -15.33
N ALA A 23 11.92 -6.17 -14.33
CA ALA A 23 11.41 -6.30 -12.98
C ALA A 23 9.98 -5.74 -12.90
N LEU A 24 8.98 -6.63 -12.91
CA LEU A 24 7.55 -6.26 -12.80
C LEU A 24 7.21 -5.47 -11.54
N TYR A 25 8.00 -5.68 -10.49
CA TYR A 25 7.85 -5.01 -9.19
C TYR A 25 8.64 -3.70 -9.11
N ALA A 26 9.18 -3.19 -10.22
CA ALA A 26 9.83 -1.88 -10.25
C ALA A 26 8.79 -0.75 -10.12
N PRO A 27 9.10 0.36 -9.44
CA PRO A 27 8.10 1.35 -9.08
C PRO A 27 7.51 2.08 -10.30
N ALA A 28 8.35 2.49 -11.26
CA ALA A 28 7.88 3.08 -12.51
C ALA A 28 7.02 2.11 -13.33
N VAL A 29 7.35 0.81 -13.31
CA VAL A 29 6.56 -0.25 -13.97
C VAL A 29 5.20 -0.41 -13.30
N ILE A 30 5.16 -0.45 -11.97
CA ILE A 30 3.90 -0.56 -11.21
C ILE A 30 3.00 0.63 -11.52
N VAL A 31 3.50 1.86 -11.41
CA VAL A 31 2.67 3.07 -11.59
C VAL A 31 2.17 3.20 -13.03
N SER A 32 3.05 3.13 -14.03
CA SER A 32 2.63 3.22 -15.44
C SER A 32 1.73 2.07 -15.86
N GLY A 33 2.01 0.84 -15.39
CA GLY A 33 1.19 -0.33 -15.69
C GLY A 33 -0.19 -0.27 -15.04
N LEU A 34 -0.26 0.10 -13.76
CA LEU A 34 -1.52 0.24 -13.03
C LEU A 34 -2.45 1.26 -13.70
N TRP A 35 -1.92 2.45 -14.02
CA TRP A 35 -2.72 3.49 -14.66
C TRP A 35 -3.07 3.15 -16.11
N SER A 36 -2.22 2.40 -16.83
CA SER A 36 -2.59 1.85 -18.14
C SER A 36 -3.79 0.90 -18.03
N VAL A 37 -3.77 -0.03 -17.06
CA VAL A 37 -4.88 -0.96 -16.82
C VAL A 37 -6.15 -0.22 -16.40
N CYS A 38 -6.03 0.80 -15.54
CA CYS A 38 -7.17 1.63 -15.13
C CYS A 38 -7.82 2.36 -16.31
N LEU A 39 -7.03 3.02 -17.16
CA LEU A 39 -7.56 3.73 -18.34
C LEU A 39 -8.10 2.77 -19.40
N LEU A 40 -7.46 1.62 -19.63
CA LEU A 40 -7.99 0.59 -20.53
C LEU A 40 -9.33 0.04 -20.03
N ALA A 41 -9.44 -0.24 -18.73
CA ALA A 41 -10.70 -0.67 -18.13
C ALA A 41 -11.78 0.42 -18.27
N PHE A 42 -11.42 1.69 -18.08
CA PHE A 42 -12.35 2.81 -18.31
C PHE A 42 -12.82 2.92 -19.76
N ILE A 43 -11.96 2.66 -20.74
CA ILE A 43 -12.30 2.75 -22.17
C ILE A 43 -13.13 1.54 -22.65
N LEU A 44 -12.80 0.34 -22.16
CA LEU A 44 -13.32 -0.92 -22.71
C LEU A 44 -14.53 -1.47 -21.98
N MET A 45 -14.76 -1.08 -20.72
CA MET A 45 -15.90 -1.56 -19.94
C MET A 45 -17.14 -0.72 -20.19
N ASP A 46 -18.29 -1.38 -20.32
CA ASP A 46 -19.58 -0.69 -20.29
C ASP A 46 -19.90 -0.31 -18.83
N HIS A 47 -19.71 0.97 -18.51
CA HIS A 47 -19.93 1.52 -17.18
C HIS A 47 -20.73 2.81 -17.23
N LYS A 48 -21.45 3.11 -16.14
CA LYS A 48 -22.31 4.30 -16.02
C LYS A 48 -21.57 5.56 -15.55
N LEU A 49 -20.26 5.49 -15.35
CA LEU A 49 -19.47 6.61 -14.84
C LEU A 49 -19.34 7.72 -15.89
N ASN A 50 -19.30 8.97 -15.42
CA ASN A 50 -19.05 10.12 -16.28
C ASN A 50 -17.65 10.07 -16.86
N ASP A 51 -17.50 10.46 -18.12
CA ASP A 51 -16.18 10.61 -18.74
C ASP A 51 -15.35 11.68 -18.01
N PRO A 52 -14.03 11.49 -17.87
CA PRO A 52 -13.16 12.49 -17.28
C PRO A 52 -13.13 13.76 -18.14
N ASN A 53 -13.45 14.89 -17.51
CA ASN A 53 -13.60 16.20 -18.13
C ASN A 53 -12.29 17.00 -18.26
N GLY A 54 -11.17 16.44 -17.80
CA GLY A 54 -9.83 16.83 -18.25
C GLY A 54 -8.86 17.15 -17.13
N ALA A 55 -9.32 17.65 -15.98
CA ALA A 55 -8.43 17.93 -14.84
C ALA A 55 -7.79 16.63 -14.34
N PHE A 56 -8.57 15.54 -14.28
CA PHE A 56 -8.03 14.21 -14.00
C PHE A 56 -6.95 13.82 -15.01
N LEU A 57 -7.22 13.91 -16.31
CA LEU A 57 -6.31 13.45 -17.36
C LEU A 57 -5.01 14.27 -17.40
N ILE A 58 -5.07 15.58 -17.13
CA ILE A 58 -3.89 16.43 -16.98
C ILE A 58 -3.13 16.04 -15.71
N GLY A 59 -3.81 15.98 -14.57
CA GLY A 59 -3.20 15.66 -13.28
C GLY A 59 -2.53 14.29 -13.28
N ILE A 60 -3.19 13.26 -13.83
CA ILE A 60 -2.62 11.92 -13.87
C ILE A 60 -1.44 11.82 -14.84
N SER A 61 -1.47 12.58 -15.94
CA SER A 61 -0.33 12.66 -16.86
C SER A 61 0.90 13.29 -16.19
N ILE A 62 0.69 14.35 -15.40
CA ILE A 62 1.75 14.98 -14.59
C ILE A 62 2.28 13.99 -13.54
N TRP A 63 1.38 13.31 -12.82
CA TRP A 63 1.76 12.34 -11.79
C TRP A 63 2.58 11.20 -12.36
N VAL A 64 2.05 10.47 -13.34
CA VAL A 64 2.72 9.30 -13.93
C VAL A 64 4.01 9.72 -14.63
N GLY A 65 4.01 10.84 -15.36
CA GLY A 65 5.20 11.38 -16.02
C GLY A 65 6.32 11.72 -15.05
N THR A 66 6.04 12.57 -14.05
CA THR A 66 7.05 12.97 -13.05
C THR A 66 7.48 11.81 -12.17
N PHE A 67 6.55 10.97 -11.71
CA PHE A 67 6.86 9.79 -10.91
C PHE A 67 7.80 8.84 -11.67
N CYS A 68 7.45 8.45 -12.91
CA CYS A 68 8.26 7.53 -13.69
C CYS A 68 9.65 8.11 -13.99
N PHE A 69 9.71 9.39 -14.38
CA PHE A 69 10.98 10.07 -14.64
C PHE A 69 11.90 10.05 -13.41
N PHE A 70 11.43 10.54 -12.26
CA PHE A 70 12.26 10.60 -11.04
C PHE A 70 12.56 9.21 -10.47
N SER A 71 11.68 8.25 -10.68
CA SER A 71 11.91 6.86 -10.29
C SER A 71 13.02 6.20 -11.09
N LEU A 72 13.01 6.37 -12.41
CA LEU A 72 14.06 5.86 -13.29
C LEU A 72 15.38 6.63 -13.10
N PHE A 73 15.29 7.95 -12.89
CA PHE A 73 16.44 8.78 -12.54
C PHE A 73 17.12 8.28 -11.27
N ALA A 74 16.37 8.08 -10.18
CA ALA A 74 16.94 7.53 -8.94
C ALA A 74 17.56 6.14 -9.15
N GLN A 75 16.98 5.29 -9.99
CA GLN A 75 17.56 3.98 -10.34
C GLN A 75 18.91 4.09 -11.07
N SER A 76 19.11 5.13 -11.86
CA SER A 76 20.37 5.37 -12.59
C SER A 76 21.52 5.82 -11.69
N LEU A 77 21.20 6.39 -10.52
CA LEU A 77 22.19 6.91 -9.59
C LEU A 77 23.00 5.80 -8.90
N LYS A 78 24.23 6.16 -8.51
CA LYS A 78 25.09 5.33 -7.66
C LYS A 78 24.82 5.70 -6.20
N PHE A 79 24.49 4.69 -5.39
CA PHE A 79 24.26 4.88 -3.96
C PHE A 79 25.07 3.88 -3.14
N ASN A 80 25.57 4.33 -1.98
CA ASN A 80 26.13 3.45 -0.96
C ASN A 80 25.01 2.80 -0.15
N THR A 81 25.07 1.49 0.07
CA THR A 81 24.05 0.72 0.79
C THR A 81 24.52 0.39 2.20
N PRO A 82 23.88 0.91 3.26
CA PRO A 82 24.34 0.71 4.64
C PRO A 82 24.21 -0.74 5.13
N PHE A 83 23.34 -1.55 4.51
CA PHE A 83 23.05 -2.94 4.90
C PHE A 83 23.21 -3.90 3.72
N ARG A 84 24.24 -3.67 2.89
CA ARG A 84 24.53 -4.53 1.74
C ARG A 84 24.78 -5.98 2.17
N ASN A 85 23.97 -6.91 1.67
CA ASN A 85 24.01 -8.33 2.04
C ASN A 85 23.93 -8.58 3.56
N ALA A 86 23.59 -7.59 4.38
CA ALA A 86 23.54 -7.73 5.82
C ALA A 86 22.26 -8.46 6.18
N MET A 87 22.40 -9.61 6.84
CA MET A 87 21.25 -10.36 7.33
C MET A 87 20.65 -9.66 8.55
N PRO A 88 19.32 -9.70 8.74
CA PRO A 88 18.73 -9.26 9.99
C PRO A 88 19.17 -10.16 11.15
N SER A 89 19.39 -9.57 12.33
CA SER A 89 19.78 -10.31 13.54
C SER A 89 18.80 -11.45 13.84
N LYS A 90 19.34 -12.63 14.15
CA LYS A 90 18.56 -13.81 14.53
C LYS A 90 17.77 -13.56 15.83
N ILE A 91 18.42 -12.96 16.83
CA ILE A 91 17.78 -12.64 18.12
C ILE A 91 16.59 -11.70 17.91
N ALA A 92 16.78 -10.64 17.12
CA ALA A 92 15.71 -9.69 16.83
C ALA A 92 14.55 -10.35 16.07
N ARG A 93 14.85 -11.22 15.10
CA ARG A 93 13.83 -12.01 14.39
C ARG A 93 13.06 -12.93 15.32
N ASP A 94 13.73 -13.60 16.24
CA ASP A 94 13.08 -14.46 17.24
C ASP A 94 12.17 -13.65 18.16
N ILE A 95 12.64 -12.49 18.64
CA ILE A 95 11.79 -11.56 19.42
C ILE A 95 10.55 -11.16 18.62
N TYR A 96 10.70 -10.76 17.36
CA TYR A 96 9.57 -10.32 16.53
C TYR A 96 8.58 -11.45 16.29
N PHE A 97 9.07 -12.66 16.04
CA PHE A 97 8.25 -13.84 15.85
C PHE A 97 7.44 -14.17 17.11
N TYR A 98 8.09 -14.30 18.27
CA TYR A 98 7.40 -14.62 19.53
C TYR A 98 6.50 -13.47 20.00
N PHE A 99 6.90 -12.22 19.82
CA PHE A 99 6.05 -11.06 20.09
C PHE A 99 4.78 -11.06 19.23
N SER A 100 4.91 -11.41 17.95
CA SER A 100 3.75 -11.54 17.04
C SER A 100 2.77 -12.61 17.52
N LEU A 101 3.27 -13.74 18.05
CA LEU A 101 2.42 -14.79 18.61
C LEU A 101 1.82 -14.38 19.96
N ALA A 102 2.60 -13.75 20.84
CA ALA A 102 2.14 -13.28 22.14
C ALA A 102 1.06 -12.20 22.04
N THR A 103 0.98 -11.50 20.91
CA THR A 103 -0.02 -10.44 20.67
C THR A 103 -1.27 -10.93 19.97
N LEU A 104 -1.34 -12.20 19.55
CA LEU A 104 -2.54 -12.80 18.96
C LEU A 104 -3.77 -12.75 19.89
N PRO A 105 -3.67 -12.96 21.22
CA PRO A 105 -4.84 -12.85 22.10
C PRO A 105 -5.53 -11.49 22.05
N PHE A 106 -4.80 -10.39 21.82
CA PHE A 106 -5.42 -9.06 21.67
C PHE A 106 -6.34 -8.98 20.46
N LEU A 107 -5.98 -9.64 19.35
CA LEU A 107 -6.86 -9.74 18.19
C LEU A 107 -8.14 -10.49 18.53
N VAL A 108 -8.02 -11.62 19.24
CA VAL A 108 -9.16 -12.44 19.65
C VAL A 108 -10.08 -11.66 20.60
N ILE A 109 -9.51 -10.93 21.56
CA ILE A 109 -10.25 -10.05 22.47
C ILE A 109 -11.01 -8.98 21.68
N SER A 110 -10.35 -8.28 20.74
CA SER A 110 -11.03 -7.28 19.90
C SER A 110 -12.18 -7.88 19.09
N VAL A 111 -12.02 -9.10 18.55
CA VAL A 111 -13.13 -9.78 17.86
C VAL A 111 -14.25 -10.14 18.83
N HIS A 112 -13.91 -10.64 20.02
CA HIS A 112 -14.90 -10.98 21.04
C HIS A 112 -15.70 -9.76 21.49
N GLU A 113 -15.04 -8.63 21.72
CA GLU A 113 -15.68 -7.35 22.06
C GLU A 113 -16.70 -6.94 20.99
N ILE A 114 -16.31 -6.97 19.71
CA ILE A 114 -17.21 -6.63 18.60
C ILE A 114 -18.42 -7.57 18.54
N ILE A 115 -18.20 -8.88 18.72
CA ILE A 115 -19.29 -9.86 18.72
C ILE A 115 -20.21 -9.65 19.93
N SER A 116 -19.63 -9.36 21.11
CA SER A 116 -20.38 -9.16 22.36
C SER A 116 -21.21 -7.87 22.36
N SER A 117 -20.79 -6.85 21.62
CA SER A 117 -21.57 -5.62 21.43
C SER A 117 -22.82 -5.80 20.57
N GLY A 118 -23.00 -6.99 19.98
CA GLY A 118 -24.12 -7.30 19.09
C GLY A 118 -23.89 -6.84 17.66
N PHE A 119 -24.65 -7.41 16.73
CA PHE A 119 -24.57 -7.07 15.31
C PHE A 119 -25.71 -6.13 14.93
N ILE A 120 -25.38 -4.97 14.34
CA ILE A 120 -26.38 -4.01 13.85
C ILE A 120 -26.98 -4.48 12.52
N GLN A 121 -26.21 -5.23 11.71
CA GLN A 121 -26.58 -5.75 10.39
C GLN A 121 -25.93 -7.14 10.16
N ASN A 122 -25.58 -7.48 8.91
CA ASN A 122 -24.71 -8.59 8.57
C ASN A 122 -23.46 -8.61 9.49
N PRO A 123 -23.15 -9.74 10.16
CA PRO A 123 -22.00 -9.86 11.06
C PRO A 123 -20.66 -9.45 10.42
N PHE A 124 -20.46 -9.80 9.15
CA PHE A 124 -19.26 -9.42 8.38
C PHE A 124 -19.21 -7.90 8.13
N ASN A 125 -20.35 -7.27 7.84
CA ASN A 125 -20.38 -5.81 7.68
C ASN A 125 -20.13 -5.10 9.02
N THR A 126 -20.67 -5.63 10.13
CA THR A 126 -20.44 -5.10 11.47
C THR A 126 -18.95 -5.19 11.87
N LEU A 127 -18.32 -6.36 11.68
CA LEU A 127 -16.88 -6.54 11.90
C LEU A 127 -16.04 -5.54 11.11
N ARG A 128 -16.42 -5.27 9.85
CA ARG A 128 -15.72 -4.28 9.03
C ARG A 128 -15.85 -2.87 9.61
N ILE A 129 -17.06 -2.45 9.98
CA ILE A 129 -17.35 -1.09 10.49
C ILE A 129 -16.60 -0.85 11.80
N GLU A 130 -16.64 -1.78 12.74
CA GLU A 130 -15.96 -1.62 14.03
C GLU A 130 -14.43 -1.62 13.87
N ASN A 131 -13.88 -2.43 12.95
CA ASN A 131 -12.45 -2.35 12.62
C ASN A 131 -12.04 -1.01 11.99
N VAL A 132 -12.94 -0.29 11.28
CA VAL A 132 -12.65 1.08 10.79
C VAL A 132 -12.54 2.07 11.96
N LYS A 133 -13.37 1.92 12.98
CA LYS A 133 -13.41 2.83 14.14
C LYS A 133 -12.16 2.75 15.02
N GLY A 134 -11.36 1.71 14.84
CA GLY A 134 -10.04 1.55 15.43
C GLY A 134 -10.05 0.61 16.62
N THR A 135 -9.25 -0.46 16.53
CA THR A 135 -9.02 -1.44 17.61
C THR A 135 -7.55 -1.43 18.02
N THR A 136 -7.26 -1.82 19.26
CA THR A 136 -5.89 -1.94 19.80
C THR A 136 -5.01 -2.89 18.97
N ALA A 137 -5.62 -3.86 18.28
CA ALA A 137 -4.94 -4.80 17.40
C ALA A 137 -4.19 -4.11 16.22
N VAL A 138 -4.62 -2.92 15.78
CA VAL A 138 -4.05 -2.21 14.62
C VAL A 138 -2.56 -1.91 14.80
N PHE A 139 -2.11 -1.66 16.03
CA PHE A 139 -0.69 -1.39 16.31
C PHE A 139 0.20 -2.63 16.05
N PHE A 140 -0.27 -3.83 16.42
CA PHE A 140 0.53 -5.05 16.33
C PHE A 140 0.69 -5.56 14.89
N VAL A 141 -0.22 -5.17 13.98
CA VAL A 141 -0.17 -5.53 12.55
C VAL A 141 1.15 -5.14 11.90
N VAL A 142 1.74 -4.02 12.33
CA VAL A 142 3.05 -3.58 11.83
C VAL A 142 4.14 -4.62 12.16
N PHE A 143 4.16 -5.10 13.40
CA PHE A 143 5.09 -6.16 13.83
C PHE A 143 4.81 -7.48 13.10
N TRP A 144 3.55 -7.87 12.95
CA TRP A 144 3.19 -9.12 12.27
C TRP A 144 3.63 -9.12 10.81
N MET A 145 3.43 -8.01 10.10
CA MET A 145 3.83 -7.86 8.71
C MET A 145 5.36 -7.85 8.58
N ILE A 146 6.08 -7.10 9.42
CA ILE A 146 7.56 -7.06 9.38
C ILE A 146 8.14 -8.43 9.72
N SER A 147 7.64 -9.09 10.78
CA SER A 147 8.02 -10.45 11.15
C SER A 147 7.83 -11.43 9.97
N TYR A 148 6.67 -11.34 9.29
CA TYR A 148 6.40 -12.11 8.09
C TYR A 148 7.44 -11.85 6.98
N VAL A 149 7.70 -10.58 6.63
CA VAL A 149 8.65 -10.24 5.56
C VAL A 149 10.07 -10.69 5.90
N LEU A 150 10.52 -10.51 7.15
CA LEU A 150 11.84 -10.95 7.59
C LEU A 150 11.99 -12.48 7.49
N GLU A 151 10.98 -13.24 7.88
CA GLU A 151 10.99 -14.70 7.76
C GLU A 151 10.92 -15.16 6.30
N LEU A 152 10.05 -14.55 5.48
CA LEU A 152 9.89 -14.86 4.06
C LEU A 152 11.17 -14.56 3.28
N TYR A 153 11.80 -13.42 3.56
CA TYR A 153 13.07 -13.07 2.95
C TYR A 153 14.17 -14.07 3.31
N ASN A 154 14.16 -14.59 4.54
CA ASN A 154 15.08 -15.62 5.01
C ASN A 154 14.58 -17.07 4.78
N LEU A 155 13.61 -17.28 3.87
CA LEU A 155 13.01 -18.58 3.63
C LEU A 155 14.07 -19.66 3.34
N SER A 156 13.99 -20.73 4.12
CA SER A 156 14.83 -21.92 4.13
C SER A 156 14.02 -23.12 4.65
N ALA A 157 14.52 -24.34 4.50
CA ALA A 157 13.87 -25.53 5.04
C ALA A 157 13.63 -25.45 6.57
N LYS A 158 14.52 -24.76 7.30
CA LYS A 158 14.46 -24.64 8.77
C LYS A 158 13.40 -23.66 9.27
N ASN A 159 13.10 -22.60 8.52
CA ASN A 159 12.15 -21.56 8.94
C ASN A 159 10.83 -21.54 8.15
N ARG A 160 10.59 -22.50 7.24
CA ARG A 160 9.32 -22.62 6.49
C ARG A 160 8.07 -22.59 7.38
N GLY A 161 8.15 -23.22 8.56
CA GLY A 161 7.05 -23.22 9.53
C GLY A 161 6.79 -21.84 10.12
N ARG A 162 7.85 -21.05 10.37
CA ARG A 162 7.73 -19.67 10.85
C ARG A 162 7.10 -18.77 9.78
N VAL A 163 7.52 -18.92 8.52
CA VAL A 163 6.93 -18.21 7.38
C VAL A 163 5.44 -18.53 7.26
N LEU A 164 5.07 -19.82 7.32
CA LEU A 164 3.68 -20.26 7.24
C LEU A 164 2.86 -19.70 8.40
N LEU A 165 3.37 -19.77 9.63
CA LEU A 165 2.65 -19.28 10.80
C LEU A 165 2.43 -17.75 10.75
N MET A 166 3.44 -16.98 10.35
CA MET A 166 3.32 -15.54 10.18
C MET A 166 2.41 -15.16 9.00
N PHE A 167 2.41 -15.96 7.93
CA PHE A 167 1.46 -15.80 6.82
C PHE A 167 0.02 -16.02 7.30
N VAL A 168 -0.23 -17.12 8.02
CA VAL A 168 -1.55 -17.45 8.57
C VAL A 168 -2.02 -16.38 9.56
N LEU A 169 -1.13 -15.85 10.40
CA LEU A 169 -1.45 -14.76 11.33
C LEU A 169 -1.91 -13.49 10.58
N ASN A 170 -1.17 -13.05 9.56
CA ASN A 170 -1.56 -11.89 8.76
C ASN A 170 -2.82 -12.16 7.94
N LEU A 171 -3.01 -13.38 7.45
CA LEU A 171 -4.22 -13.79 6.74
C LEU A 171 -5.44 -13.77 7.68
N PHE A 172 -5.28 -14.23 8.91
CA PHE A 172 -6.33 -14.21 9.93
C PHE A 172 -6.74 -12.77 10.26
N TYR A 173 -5.77 -11.86 10.42
CA TYR A 173 -6.05 -10.44 10.54
C TYR A 173 -6.79 -9.87 9.31
N ALA A 174 -6.36 -10.23 8.10
CA ALA A 174 -7.03 -9.80 6.87
C ALA A 174 -8.49 -10.26 6.84
N VAL A 175 -8.77 -11.52 7.21
CA VAL A 175 -10.13 -12.07 7.33
C VAL A 175 -10.95 -11.32 8.36
N ILE A 176 -10.43 -11.08 9.57
CA ILE A 176 -11.15 -10.36 10.64
C ILE A 176 -11.47 -8.92 10.23
N SER A 177 -10.50 -8.23 9.64
CA SER A 177 -10.68 -6.84 9.21
C SER A 177 -11.68 -6.69 8.06
N LEU A 178 -11.88 -7.77 7.29
CA LEU A 178 -12.59 -7.80 6.00
C LEU A 178 -12.15 -6.66 5.04
N GLY A 179 -10.94 -6.14 5.26
CA GLY A 179 -10.34 -5.07 4.46
C GLY A 179 -9.63 -5.67 3.27
N LYS A 180 -10.11 -5.39 2.06
CA LYS A 180 -9.46 -5.83 0.81
C LYS A 180 -7.99 -5.42 0.74
N THR A 181 -7.65 -4.25 1.29
CA THR A 181 -6.27 -3.76 1.38
C THR A 181 -5.37 -4.67 2.21
N ASN A 182 -5.86 -5.30 3.29
CA ASN A 182 -5.02 -6.19 4.11
C ASN A 182 -4.64 -7.48 3.36
N PHE A 183 -5.59 -8.04 2.60
CA PHE A 183 -5.29 -9.12 1.66
C PHE A 183 -4.31 -8.66 0.59
N LEU A 184 -4.57 -7.50 -0.05
CA LEU A 184 -3.66 -6.95 -1.06
C LEU A 184 -2.24 -6.81 -0.51
N THR A 185 -2.07 -6.25 0.68
CA THR A 185 -0.76 -6.07 1.32
C THR A 185 -0.05 -7.40 1.49
N LEU A 186 -0.71 -8.40 2.10
CA LEU A 186 -0.10 -9.70 2.35
C LEU A 186 0.34 -10.37 1.04
N PHE A 187 -0.54 -10.44 0.03
CA PHE A 187 -0.25 -11.09 -1.23
C PHE A 187 0.78 -10.31 -2.07
N ALA A 188 0.67 -8.98 -2.17
CA ALA A 188 1.60 -8.15 -2.93
C ALA A 188 3.02 -8.22 -2.35
N VAL A 189 3.18 -8.07 -1.03
CA VAL A 189 4.47 -8.23 -0.35
C VAL A 189 5.07 -9.61 -0.64
N THR A 190 4.25 -10.66 -0.53
CA THR A 190 4.68 -12.04 -0.83
C THR A 190 5.21 -12.16 -2.27
N LEU A 191 4.42 -11.69 -3.25
CA LEU A 191 4.77 -11.76 -4.66
C LEU A 191 6.03 -10.95 -4.98
N ILE A 192 6.16 -9.73 -4.44
CA ILE A 192 7.35 -8.88 -4.65
C ILE A 192 8.61 -9.58 -4.14
N ILE A 193 8.60 -10.12 -2.92
CA ILE A 193 9.76 -10.80 -2.34
C ILE A 193 10.10 -12.07 -3.13
N LEU A 194 9.12 -12.90 -3.48
CA LEU A 194 9.35 -14.15 -4.21
C LEU A 194 9.83 -13.90 -5.66
N LEU A 195 9.30 -12.88 -6.35
CA LEU A 195 9.78 -12.45 -7.67
C LEU A 195 11.20 -11.92 -7.59
N HIS A 196 11.50 -11.07 -6.60
CA HIS A 196 12.83 -10.51 -6.39
C HIS A 196 13.88 -11.60 -6.14
N LYS A 197 13.55 -12.57 -5.26
CA LYS A 197 14.39 -13.74 -4.99
C LYS A 197 14.40 -14.76 -6.14
N LYS A 198 13.66 -14.53 -7.23
CA LYS A 198 13.50 -15.42 -8.39
C LYS A 198 12.98 -16.82 -8.01
N LEU A 199 12.23 -16.92 -6.92
CA LEU A 199 11.61 -18.18 -6.47
C LEU A 199 10.34 -18.49 -7.25
N ILE A 200 9.69 -17.46 -7.81
CA ILE A 200 8.54 -17.60 -8.71
C ILE A 200 8.78 -16.85 -10.01
N LYS A 201 8.09 -17.27 -11.07
CA LYS A 201 8.07 -16.58 -12.37
C LYS A 201 6.89 -15.61 -12.44
N ALA A 202 6.96 -14.64 -13.36
CA ALA A 202 5.89 -13.65 -13.61
C ALA A 202 4.49 -14.30 -13.77
N LYS A 203 4.39 -15.42 -14.48
CA LYS A 203 3.12 -16.15 -14.66
C LYS A 203 2.44 -16.55 -13.34
N VAL A 204 3.23 -16.89 -12.32
CA VAL A 204 2.71 -17.26 -10.99
C VAL A 204 2.18 -16.03 -10.27
N ALA A 205 2.83 -14.87 -10.45
CA ALA A 205 2.33 -13.60 -9.91
C ALA A 205 0.99 -13.19 -10.55
N PHE A 206 0.81 -13.39 -11.85
CA PHE A 206 -0.48 -13.17 -12.51
C PHE A 206 -1.58 -14.11 -11.98
N LEU A 207 -1.28 -15.39 -11.79
CA LEU A 207 -2.22 -16.33 -11.15
C LEU A 207 -2.56 -15.91 -9.72
N GLY A 208 -1.56 -15.42 -8.95
CA GLY A 208 -1.77 -14.88 -7.61
C GLY A 208 -2.67 -13.65 -7.60
N ALA A 209 -2.50 -12.74 -8.57
CA ALA A 209 -3.37 -11.56 -8.73
C ALA A 209 -4.81 -11.96 -9.09
N ALA A 210 -4.99 -12.96 -9.97
CA ALA A 210 -6.32 -13.50 -10.29
C ALA A 210 -6.99 -14.14 -9.07
N LEU A 211 -6.25 -14.93 -8.29
CA LEU A 211 -6.75 -15.50 -7.04
C LEU A 211 -7.16 -14.41 -6.05
N LEU A 212 -6.35 -13.36 -5.90
CA LEU A 212 -6.67 -12.23 -5.03
C LEU A 212 -7.95 -11.51 -5.47
N PHE A 213 -8.16 -11.36 -6.78
CA PHE A 213 -9.39 -10.79 -7.31
C PHE A 213 -10.62 -11.64 -6.96
N LEU A 214 -10.52 -12.97 -7.06
CA LEU A 214 -11.58 -13.88 -6.60
C LEU A 214 -11.85 -13.74 -5.09
N VAL A 215 -10.80 -13.57 -4.28
CA VAL A 215 -10.94 -13.29 -2.84
C VAL A 215 -11.68 -11.96 -2.61
N PHE A 216 -11.44 -10.93 -3.41
CA PHE A 216 -12.18 -9.67 -3.30
C PHE A 216 -13.66 -9.80 -3.64
N ILE A 217 -14.00 -10.58 -4.67
CA ILE A 217 -15.38 -10.91 -5.00
C ILE A 217 -16.02 -11.66 -3.83
N PHE A 218 -15.34 -12.69 -3.30
CA PHE A 218 -15.84 -13.47 -2.17
C PHE A 218 -16.09 -12.60 -0.91
N ILE A 219 -15.15 -11.71 -0.56
CA ILE A 219 -15.33 -10.77 0.56
C ILE A 219 -16.51 -9.83 0.30
N GLN A 220 -16.73 -9.41 -0.95
CA GLN A 220 -17.87 -8.57 -1.29
C GLN A 220 -19.20 -9.34 -1.11
N ILE A 221 -19.26 -10.61 -1.51
CA ILE A 221 -20.43 -11.48 -1.28
C ILE A 221 -20.70 -11.62 0.22
N LEU A 222 -19.67 -11.86 1.04
CA LEU A 222 -19.85 -12.01 2.49
C LEU A 222 -20.40 -10.74 3.14
N ARG A 223 -20.14 -9.58 2.55
CA ARG A 223 -20.56 -8.27 3.08
C ARG A 223 -21.90 -7.78 2.55
N SER A 224 -22.42 -8.34 1.45
CA SER A 224 -23.72 -7.94 0.91
C SER A 224 -24.86 -8.43 1.80
N ASN A 225 -26.00 -7.77 1.73
CA ASN A 225 -27.20 -8.24 2.41
C ASN A 225 -27.85 -9.38 1.61
N ALA A 226 -28.67 -10.20 2.28
CA ALA A 226 -29.39 -11.28 1.62
C ALA A 226 -30.31 -10.72 0.51
N GLY A 227 -30.18 -11.25 -0.71
CA GLY A 227 -30.98 -10.84 -1.87
C GLY A 227 -30.34 -9.76 -2.77
N GLU A 228 -29.21 -9.18 -2.40
CA GLU A 228 -28.43 -8.30 -3.28
C GLU A 228 -27.64 -9.13 -4.30
N SER A 229 -27.91 -8.96 -5.59
CA SER A 229 -27.09 -9.54 -6.65
C SER A 229 -25.80 -8.73 -6.83
N LEU A 230 -24.67 -9.41 -6.99
CA LEU A 230 -23.43 -8.76 -7.36
C LEU A 230 -23.38 -8.52 -8.87
N ASP A 231 -23.58 -7.27 -9.28
CA ASP A 231 -23.18 -6.83 -10.61
C ASP A 231 -21.65 -6.59 -10.63
N LEU A 232 -20.93 -7.47 -11.31
CA LEU A 232 -19.48 -7.41 -11.44
C LEU A 232 -19.02 -6.12 -12.13
N ASN A 233 -19.78 -5.60 -13.11
CA ASN A 233 -19.42 -4.37 -13.80
C ASN A 233 -19.53 -3.18 -12.85
N SER A 234 -20.65 -3.07 -12.12
CA SER A 234 -20.81 -2.05 -11.08
C SER A 234 -19.79 -2.19 -9.95
N PHE A 235 -19.41 -3.42 -9.57
CA PHE A 235 -18.36 -3.65 -8.57
C PHE A 235 -17.00 -3.13 -9.02
N ILE A 236 -16.57 -3.50 -10.23
CA ILE A 236 -15.29 -3.04 -10.78
C ILE A 236 -15.34 -1.52 -10.98
N ALA A 237 -16.43 -0.98 -11.53
CA ALA A 237 -16.59 0.45 -11.72
C ALA A 237 -16.50 1.21 -10.38
N MET A 238 -17.20 0.75 -9.34
CA MET A 238 -17.18 1.37 -8.01
C MET A 238 -15.78 1.38 -7.39
N TYR A 239 -15.06 0.25 -7.39
CA TYR A 239 -13.80 0.16 -6.66
C TYR A 239 -12.58 0.58 -7.46
N PHE A 240 -12.60 0.39 -8.78
CA PHE A 240 -11.44 0.56 -9.65
C PHE A 240 -11.48 1.82 -10.52
N LEU A 241 -12.69 2.30 -10.87
CA LEU A 241 -12.87 3.38 -11.84
C LEU A 241 -13.49 4.65 -11.25
N SER A 242 -14.32 4.55 -10.20
CA SER A 242 -15.11 5.69 -9.67
C SER A 242 -14.25 6.84 -9.13
N GLY A 243 -13.00 6.56 -8.72
CA GLY A 243 -12.05 7.58 -8.31
C GLY A 243 -11.72 8.58 -9.41
N VAL A 244 -11.86 8.19 -10.69
CA VAL A 244 -11.60 9.03 -11.86
C VAL A 244 -12.60 10.20 -11.94
N PRO A 245 -13.92 9.97 -12.11
CA PRO A 245 -14.88 11.07 -12.12
C PRO A 245 -15.03 11.73 -10.74
N ALA A 246 -14.72 11.03 -9.64
CA ALA A 246 -14.70 11.63 -8.32
C ALA A 246 -13.65 12.71 -8.17
N PHE A 247 -12.47 12.52 -8.78
CA PHE A 247 -11.44 13.55 -8.81
C PHE A 247 -11.88 14.81 -9.55
N GLU A 248 -12.70 14.69 -10.60
CA GLU A 248 -13.19 15.83 -11.39
C GLU A 248 -14.10 16.77 -10.58
N THR A 249 -14.64 16.33 -9.44
CA THR A 249 -15.44 17.19 -8.54
C THR A 249 -14.57 18.00 -7.57
N VAL A 250 -13.25 17.77 -7.55
CA VAL A 250 -12.34 18.44 -6.61
C VAL A 250 -11.94 19.79 -7.18
N THR A 251 -12.09 20.84 -6.38
CA THR A 251 -11.59 22.17 -6.74
C THR A 251 -10.13 22.32 -6.26
N PRO A 252 -9.18 22.73 -7.13
CA PRO A 252 -7.80 22.96 -6.71
C PRO A 252 -7.71 24.13 -5.73
N HIS A 253 -6.75 24.08 -4.80
CA HIS A 253 -6.55 25.13 -3.78
C HIS A 253 -7.79 25.40 -2.92
N SER A 254 -8.63 24.39 -2.70
CA SER A 254 -9.85 24.49 -1.88
C SER A 254 -9.65 24.07 -0.43
N ASN A 255 -8.40 23.85 -0.02
CA ASN A 255 -8.02 23.62 1.36
C ASN A 255 -8.20 24.90 2.21
N VAL A 256 -8.62 24.73 3.47
CA VAL A 256 -8.78 25.83 4.42
C VAL A 256 -7.42 26.22 5.02
N TYR A 257 -6.62 25.22 5.38
CA TYR A 257 -5.27 25.43 5.91
C TYR A 257 -4.21 24.84 4.97
N PHE A 258 -3.03 25.45 4.97
CA PHE A 258 -1.93 25.06 4.09
C PHE A 258 -1.60 23.56 4.21
N GLY A 259 -1.83 22.80 3.14
CA GLY A 259 -1.47 21.40 3.09
C GLY A 259 -2.24 20.51 4.07
N GLU A 260 -3.44 20.87 4.51
CA GLU A 260 -4.17 20.10 5.54
C GLU A 260 -4.50 18.66 5.13
N ASN A 261 -4.62 18.39 3.81
CA ASN A 261 -4.88 17.06 3.28
C ASN A 261 -3.57 16.27 3.13
N THR A 262 -2.52 16.91 2.60
CA THR A 262 -1.21 16.32 2.31
C THR A 262 -0.36 16.14 3.57
N PHE A 263 -0.35 17.12 4.47
CA PHE A 263 0.41 17.15 5.72
C PHE A 263 -0.44 16.77 6.94
N ARG A 264 -1.53 16.04 6.71
CA ARG A 264 -2.50 15.59 7.74
C ARG A 264 -1.84 15.04 9.00
N PHE A 265 -0.77 14.25 8.87
CA PHE A 265 -0.04 13.68 10.00
C PHE A 265 0.43 14.76 11.00
N PHE A 266 0.99 15.86 10.50
CA PHE A 266 1.50 16.94 11.35
C PHE A 266 0.36 17.71 12.03
N TYR A 267 -0.79 17.86 11.36
CA TYR A 267 -2.01 18.38 11.99
C TYR A 267 -2.50 17.47 13.11
N ALA A 268 -2.51 16.15 12.89
CA ALA A 268 -2.92 15.18 13.91
C ALA A 268 -2.02 15.23 15.14
N VAL A 269 -0.69 15.21 14.96
CA VAL A 269 0.26 15.29 16.08
C VAL A 269 0.09 16.58 16.88
N ARG A 270 -0.01 17.73 16.19
CA ARG A 270 -0.18 19.03 16.88
C ARG A 270 -1.51 19.12 17.63
N TYR A 271 -2.59 18.57 17.06
CA TYR A 271 -3.90 18.54 17.70
C TYR A 271 -3.90 17.65 18.96
N GLU A 272 -3.40 16.43 18.86
CA GLU A 272 -3.34 15.48 19.99
C GLU A 272 -2.43 15.98 21.13
N LEU A 273 -1.37 16.73 20.83
CA LEU A 273 -0.50 17.34 21.84
C LEU A 273 -1.06 18.65 22.42
N GLY A 274 -2.25 19.10 22.00
CA GLY A 274 -2.82 20.39 22.43
C GLY A 274 -2.07 21.63 21.91
N LEU A 275 -1.19 21.46 20.92
CA LEU A 275 -0.40 22.55 20.30
C LEU A 275 -1.14 23.28 19.16
N SER A 276 -2.36 22.84 18.85
CA SER A 276 -3.22 23.42 17.82
C SER A 276 -4.68 23.05 18.09
N SER A 277 -5.60 23.98 17.84
CA SER A 277 -7.05 23.71 17.84
C SER A 277 -7.54 23.16 16.49
N ILE A 278 -6.71 23.15 15.46
CA ILE A 278 -7.05 22.67 14.11
C ILE A 278 -7.07 21.14 14.11
N LYS A 279 -8.26 20.56 13.96
CA LYS A 279 -8.44 19.11 13.83
C LYS A 279 -7.86 18.62 12.49
N PRO A 280 -7.20 17.46 12.46
CA PRO A 280 -6.79 16.84 11.20
C PRO A 280 -8.00 16.47 10.35
N VAL A 281 -7.88 16.63 9.03
CA VAL A 281 -8.91 16.17 8.07
C VAL A 281 -9.23 14.69 8.28
N ASN A 282 -10.47 14.26 8.07
CA ASN A 282 -10.82 12.84 8.16
C ASN A 282 -10.20 12.06 6.98
N PRO A 283 -9.47 10.96 7.21
CA PRO A 283 -8.87 10.17 6.12
C PRO A 283 -9.94 9.39 5.34
N VAL A 284 -11.12 9.18 5.92
CA VAL A 284 -12.29 8.70 5.18
C VAL A 284 -12.96 9.92 4.56
N LEU A 285 -12.81 10.04 3.24
CA LEU A 285 -13.36 11.15 2.48
C LEU A 285 -14.90 11.10 2.42
N PRO A 286 -15.57 12.24 2.22
CA PRO A 286 -17.02 12.26 2.06
C PRO A 286 -17.45 11.47 0.81
N PHE A 287 -18.60 10.81 0.91
CA PHE A 287 -19.22 10.17 -0.23
C PHE A 287 -19.76 11.21 -1.21
N ILE A 288 -19.52 10.98 -2.49
CA ILE A 288 -20.07 11.77 -3.59
C ILE A 288 -20.74 10.83 -4.60
N ASN A 289 -21.72 11.35 -5.33
CA ASN A 289 -22.42 10.60 -6.36
C ASN A 289 -21.89 10.98 -7.75
N VAL A 290 -21.13 10.07 -8.36
CA VAL A 290 -20.59 10.23 -9.72
C VAL A 290 -21.10 9.08 -10.60
N PRO A 291 -22.39 9.16 -10.95
CA PRO A 291 -23.37 8.08 -11.13
C PRO A 291 -23.33 6.85 -10.21
N ILE A 292 -22.25 6.64 -9.47
CA ILE A 292 -22.09 5.62 -8.44
C ILE A 292 -21.65 6.34 -7.17
N LEU A 293 -22.26 6.00 -6.04
CA LEU A 293 -21.86 6.52 -4.73
C LEU A 293 -20.47 5.99 -4.36
N THR A 294 -19.52 6.88 -4.14
CA THR A 294 -18.14 6.52 -3.79
C THR A 294 -17.52 7.54 -2.83
N ASN A 295 -16.59 7.07 -2.01
CA ASN A 295 -15.70 7.91 -1.21
C ASN A 295 -14.23 7.69 -1.55
N THR A 296 -13.95 6.95 -2.63
CA THR A 296 -12.61 6.77 -3.14
C THR A 296 -12.30 7.90 -4.10
N TYR A 297 -11.09 8.42 -3.96
CA TYR A 297 -10.52 9.40 -4.87
C TYR A 297 -9.14 8.89 -5.26
N THR A 298 -8.59 9.39 -6.35
CA THR A 298 -7.25 8.95 -6.77
C THR A 298 -6.16 9.47 -5.83
N VAL A 299 -4.94 8.94 -5.97
CA VAL A 299 -3.72 9.40 -5.31
C VAL A 299 -3.48 10.91 -5.46
N LEU A 300 -4.09 11.54 -6.46
CA LEU A 300 -3.95 12.96 -6.77
C LEU A 300 -4.67 13.86 -5.77
N TYR A 301 -5.72 13.35 -5.09
CA TYR A 301 -6.65 14.14 -4.29
C TYR A 301 -5.98 15.13 -3.33
N PRO A 302 -5.12 14.71 -2.38
CA PRO A 302 -4.61 15.64 -1.37
C PRO A 302 -3.71 16.71 -2.00
N TYR A 303 -2.88 16.31 -2.97
CA TYR A 303 -1.94 17.23 -3.61
C TYR A 303 -2.65 18.26 -4.48
N TYR A 304 -3.68 17.84 -5.21
CA TYR A 304 -4.47 18.73 -6.05
C TYR A 304 -5.33 19.68 -5.21
N LYS A 305 -5.98 19.16 -4.17
CA LYS A 305 -6.81 19.96 -3.29
C LYS A 305 -6.00 21.04 -2.57
N ASP A 306 -4.80 20.70 -2.11
CA ASP A 306 -3.95 21.65 -1.38
C ASP A 306 -3.15 22.61 -2.30
N PHE A 307 -2.64 22.10 -3.43
CA PHE A 307 -1.62 22.81 -4.22
C PHE A 307 -1.83 22.72 -5.74
N GLY A 308 -2.99 22.26 -6.20
CA GLY A 308 -3.32 22.15 -7.62
C GLY A 308 -2.36 21.23 -8.38
N PHE A 309 -2.16 21.50 -9.68
CA PHE A 309 -1.27 20.71 -10.53
C PHE A 309 0.21 20.79 -10.11
N ALA A 310 0.63 21.92 -9.52
CA ALA A 310 1.98 22.07 -8.98
C ALA A 310 2.23 21.08 -7.84
N GLY A 311 1.24 20.89 -6.96
CA GLY A 311 1.26 19.84 -5.94
C GLY A 311 1.50 18.46 -6.52
N ILE A 312 0.70 18.09 -7.51
CA ILE A 312 0.82 16.78 -8.18
C ILE A 312 2.24 16.58 -8.74
N ALA A 313 2.81 17.59 -9.39
CA ALA A 313 4.16 17.52 -9.95
C ALA A 313 5.22 17.34 -8.86
N VAL A 314 5.15 18.12 -7.78
CA VAL A 314 6.12 18.08 -6.67
C VAL A 314 6.06 16.73 -5.94
N PHE A 315 4.87 16.29 -5.56
CA PHE A 315 4.71 15.05 -4.80
C PHE A 315 4.88 13.81 -5.68
N GLY A 316 4.53 13.88 -6.97
CA GLY A 316 4.86 12.84 -7.96
C GLY A 316 6.36 12.67 -8.13
N SER A 317 7.10 13.78 -8.23
CA SER A 317 8.56 13.78 -8.28
C SER A 317 9.20 13.21 -7.01
N PHE A 318 8.74 13.67 -5.84
CA PHE A 318 9.22 13.19 -4.54
C PHE A 318 8.97 11.69 -4.36
N ALA A 319 7.73 11.24 -4.57
CA ALA A 319 7.36 9.83 -4.46
C ALA A 319 8.14 8.98 -5.47
N GLY A 320 8.22 9.42 -6.73
CA GLY A 320 9.00 8.77 -7.78
C GLY A 320 10.45 8.55 -7.35
N TYR A 321 11.11 9.61 -6.88
CA TYR A 321 12.49 9.55 -6.40
C TYR A 321 12.65 8.60 -5.21
N VAL A 322 11.81 8.71 -4.18
CA VAL A 322 11.89 7.88 -2.96
C VAL A 322 11.71 6.39 -3.30
N TYR A 323 10.69 6.03 -4.08
CA TYR A 323 10.47 4.64 -4.48
C TYR A 323 11.55 4.13 -5.43
N GLY A 324 11.98 4.94 -6.40
CA GLY A 324 13.10 4.60 -7.30
C GLY A 324 14.41 4.37 -6.55
N TRP A 325 14.69 5.20 -5.52
CA TRP A 325 15.82 5.05 -4.63
C TRP A 325 15.74 3.76 -3.81
N MET A 326 14.60 3.47 -3.16
CA MET A 326 14.41 2.21 -2.43
C MET A 326 14.58 0.99 -3.33
N PHE A 327 14.00 1.04 -4.53
CA PHE A 327 14.16 -0.03 -5.52
C PHE A 327 15.62 -0.20 -5.96
N ARG A 328 16.36 0.89 -6.13
CA ARG A 328 17.80 0.85 -6.41
C ARG A 328 18.59 0.17 -5.28
N LYS A 329 18.26 0.46 -4.02
CA LYS A 329 18.86 -0.20 -2.86
C LYS A 329 18.55 -1.70 -2.83
N LEU A 330 17.31 -2.08 -3.13
CA LEU A 330 16.90 -3.47 -3.31
C LEU A 330 17.73 -4.16 -4.41
N GLN A 331 17.93 -3.52 -5.58
CA GLN A 331 18.79 -4.06 -6.65
C GLN A 331 20.24 -4.26 -6.20
N LEU A 332 20.72 -3.42 -5.28
CA LEU A 332 22.05 -3.51 -4.69
C LEU A 332 22.15 -4.51 -3.52
N LYS A 333 21.09 -5.31 -3.30
CA LYS A 333 21.00 -6.34 -2.25
C LYS A 333 21.04 -5.77 -0.83
N ASP A 334 20.44 -4.60 -0.63
CA ASP A 334 20.23 -4.06 0.72
C ASP A 334 18.92 -4.60 1.30
N TYR A 335 19.03 -5.49 2.28
CA TYR A 335 17.89 -6.30 2.74
C TYR A 335 16.89 -5.49 3.59
N TYR A 336 17.37 -4.45 4.27
CA TYR A 336 16.49 -3.50 4.95
C TYR A 336 15.62 -2.78 3.93
N PHE A 337 16.24 -2.23 2.88
CA PHE A 337 15.48 -1.56 1.82
C PHE A 337 14.58 -2.50 1.05
N THR A 338 14.96 -3.77 0.85
CA THR A 338 14.06 -4.77 0.27
C THR A 338 12.82 -4.99 1.14
N THR A 339 12.98 -5.04 2.47
CA THR A 339 11.87 -5.23 3.42
C THR A 339 10.89 -4.06 3.35
N ILE A 340 11.37 -2.83 3.52
CA ILE A 340 10.49 -1.66 3.51
C ILE A 340 9.91 -1.40 2.11
N TYR A 341 10.68 -1.64 1.04
CA TYR A 341 10.19 -1.47 -0.33
C TYR A 341 9.00 -2.39 -0.61
N ALA A 342 9.10 -3.68 -0.23
CA ALA A 342 8.02 -4.63 -0.47
C ALA A 342 6.71 -4.20 0.21
N ILE A 343 6.81 -3.71 1.46
CA ILE A 343 5.64 -3.24 2.23
C ILE A 343 5.09 -1.93 1.64
N LEU A 344 5.93 -0.92 1.45
CA LEU A 344 5.48 0.40 1.01
C LEU A 344 5.01 0.42 -0.45
N SER A 345 5.48 -0.51 -1.31
CA SER A 345 5.05 -0.59 -2.72
C SER A 345 3.59 -0.95 -2.88
N VAL A 346 2.94 -1.48 -1.84
CA VAL A 346 1.50 -1.71 -1.83
C VAL A 346 0.74 -0.40 -2.00
N GLY A 347 1.26 0.71 -1.49
CA GLY A 347 0.71 2.04 -1.72
C GLY A 347 0.67 2.43 -3.19
N LEU A 348 1.62 1.95 -4.00
CA LEU A 348 1.62 2.17 -5.45
C LEU A 348 0.49 1.38 -6.13
N LEU A 349 0.09 0.22 -5.59
CA LEU A 349 -0.94 -0.64 -6.15
C LEU A 349 -2.37 -0.14 -5.89
N VAL A 350 -2.56 0.79 -4.96
CA VAL A 350 -3.89 1.33 -4.58
C VAL A 350 -4.11 2.77 -5.02
N GLN A 351 -3.21 3.33 -5.84
CA GLN A 351 -3.25 4.73 -6.25
C GLN A 351 -4.53 5.15 -6.99
N PHE A 352 -5.24 4.22 -7.59
CA PHE A 352 -6.52 4.50 -8.26
C PHE A 352 -7.66 4.81 -7.28
N MET A 353 -7.52 4.44 -5.99
CA MET A 353 -8.57 4.59 -4.98
C MET A 353 -8.16 5.40 -3.74
N ASN A 354 -6.86 5.60 -3.50
CA ASN A 354 -6.39 6.37 -2.36
C ASN A 354 -4.94 6.86 -2.51
N GLU A 355 -4.62 7.95 -1.79
CA GLU A 355 -3.25 8.35 -1.50
C GLU A 355 -2.84 7.72 -0.17
N THR A 356 -1.75 6.94 -0.14
CA THR A 356 -1.35 6.21 1.08
C THR A 356 0.03 6.58 1.60
N ILE A 357 0.82 7.40 0.89
CA ILE A 357 2.17 7.75 1.33
C ILE A 357 2.06 8.69 2.54
N PHE A 358 1.23 9.74 2.41
CA PHE A 358 1.03 10.74 3.45
C PHE A 358 -0.20 10.46 4.33
N THR A 359 -1.29 9.93 3.77
CA THR A 359 -2.47 9.57 4.57
C THR A 359 -2.14 8.52 5.63
N LEU A 360 -1.27 7.56 5.30
CA LEU A 360 -0.80 6.51 6.21
C LEU A 360 0.64 6.78 6.72
N PHE A 361 1.08 8.04 6.75
CA PHE A 361 2.46 8.39 7.09
C PHE A 361 2.92 7.82 8.43
N SER A 362 2.07 7.85 9.47
CA SER A 362 2.40 7.27 10.78
C SER A 362 2.70 5.77 10.68
N GLN A 363 1.85 5.02 9.97
CA GLN A 363 2.04 3.57 9.80
C GLN A 363 3.28 3.28 8.92
N ASN A 364 3.48 4.05 7.85
CA ASN A 364 4.66 3.94 6.99
C ASN A 364 5.95 4.21 7.78
N LEU A 365 5.95 5.23 8.65
CA LEU A 365 7.08 5.55 9.52
C LEU A 365 7.36 4.42 10.53
N GLN A 366 6.31 3.83 11.11
CA GLN A 366 6.45 2.65 11.97
C GLN A 366 7.08 1.47 11.22
N TYR A 367 6.67 1.20 9.97
CA TYR A 367 7.30 0.18 9.15
C TYR A 367 8.80 0.44 8.95
N VAL A 368 9.17 1.68 8.62
CA VAL A 368 10.56 2.10 8.41
C VAL A 368 11.40 1.92 9.68
N ILE A 369 10.90 2.37 10.84
CA ILE A 369 11.64 2.33 12.11
C ILE A 369 11.74 0.89 12.63
N ILE A 370 10.63 0.15 12.69
CA ILE A 370 10.60 -1.19 13.26
C ILE A 370 11.40 -2.16 12.38
N ALA A 371 11.33 -2.04 11.05
CA ALA A 371 12.14 -2.87 10.16
C ALA A 371 13.64 -2.61 10.30
N LEU A 372 14.07 -1.44 10.79
CA LEU A 372 15.49 -1.06 10.89
C LEU A 372 16.19 -1.79 12.05
N ILE A 373 15.48 -2.02 13.14
CA ILE A 373 16.05 -2.54 14.40
C ILE A 373 16.85 -3.84 14.20
N PRO A 374 16.34 -4.90 13.52
CA PRO A 374 17.09 -6.13 13.32
C PRO A 374 18.41 -5.95 12.54
N PHE A 375 18.47 -4.98 11.63
CA PHE A 375 19.66 -4.72 10.82
C PHE A 375 20.69 -3.88 11.57
N VAL A 376 20.25 -2.93 12.40
CA VAL A 376 21.14 -2.19 13.31
C VAL A 376 21.78 -3.13 14.32
N ILE A 377 21.00 -4.03 14.94
CA ILE A 377 21.52 -5.04 15.86
C ILE A 377 22.60 -5.89 15.19
N SER A 378 22.33 -6.39 13.97
CA SER A 378 23.32 -7.19 13.25
C SER A 378 24.56 -6.39 12.83
N LYS A 379 24.39 -5.14 12.37
CA LYS A 379 25.50 -4.32 11.86
C LYS A 379 26.49 -3.93 12.95
N TYR A 380 26.00 -3.67 14.16
CA TYR A 380 26.84 -3.26 15.29
C TYR A 380 27.13 -4.41 16.26
N HIS A 381 26.83 -5.65 15.88
CA HIS A 381 27.05 -6.85 16.71
C HIS A 381 26.48 -6.70 18.13
N LEU A 382 25.33 -6.02 18.24
CA LEU A 382 24.66 -5.82 19.52
C LEU A 382 24.18 -7.18 20.02
N PHE A 383 24.42 -7.47 21.30
CA PHE A 383 24.09 -8.75 21.95
C PHE A 383 24.90 -9.97 21.49
N GLU A 384 25.92 -9.80 20.65
CA GLU A 384 26.92 -10.85 20.44
C GLU A 384 27.92 -10.82 21.60
N LYS A 385 28.18 -11.97 22.21
CA LYS A 385 29.30 -12.09 23.16
C LYS A 385 30.57 -11.77 22.38
N LYS A 386 31.30 -10.71 22.74
CA LYS A 386 32.70 -10.57 22.37
C LYS A 386 33.38 -11.85 22.84
N THR A 387 33.79 -12.70 21.91
CA THR A 387 34.78 -13.72 22.21
C THR A 387 36.04 -12.95 22.60
N ALA A 388 36.30 -12.88 23.91
CA ALA A 388 37.60 -12.45 24.42
C ALA A 388 38.60 -13.50 23.94
N GLY A 389 39.49 -13.11 23.02
CA GLY A 389 40.55 -13.98 22.54
C GLY A 389 40.85 -13.84 21.05
N ALA A 390 41.65 -12.82 20.72
CA ALA A 390 42.82 -12.99 19.85
C ALA A 390 43.90 -12.07 20.39
#